data_AF-A8N648-F1
#
_entry.id   AF-A8N648-F1
#
_cell.length_a   1.000
_cell.length_b   1.000
_cell.length_c   1.000
_cell.angle_alpha   90.00
_cell.angle_beta   90.00
_cell.angle_gamma   90.00
#
_symmetry.space_group_name_H-M   'P 1'
#
loop_
_entity.id
_entity.type
_entity.pdbx_description
1 polymer ?
#
loop_
_entity_poly.entity_id
_entity_poly.type
_entity_poly.pdbx_seq_one_letter_code
_entity_poly.pdbx_strand_id
1 'polypeptide(L)'
;MSQGMYRTGPPVPADIITYRHNFKLVYVKPAETYDKALDIAQQEYEELSSVPRHRIGFSVTSTFNGQRQPVRISESAWSSAVGRLLRGEVIDIIIRADPDGKHSPPPQYLEVPSLDSRPLESRSKARCNSGKPRPSKSNPGSRSTSPSPNEKEKSRRSWFS
;
A
#
# COMPACT_ATOMS: atom_id res chain seq x y z
N MET A 1 -16.91 11.78 41.06
CA MET A 1 -16.41 10.71 40.16
C MET A 1 -17.60 10.21 39.36
N SER A 2 -17.84 10.79 38.19
CA SER A 2 -19.02 10.47 37.37
C SER A 2 -18.69 9.26 36.49
N GLN A 3 -19.28 8.10 36.81
CA GLN A 3 -19.16 6.92 35.97
C GLN A 3 -19.95 7.13 34.68
N GLY A 4 -19.24 7.18 33.54
CA GLY A 4 -19.86 7.17 32.23
C GLY A 4 -20.54 5.82 32.01
N MET A 5 -21.87 5.84 31.90
CA MET A 5 -22.66 4.67 31.52
C MET A 5 -22.26 4.24 30.12
N TYR A 6 -21.52 3.14 30.00
CA TYR A 6 -21.28 2.48 28.73
C TYR A 6 -22.63 2.02 28.19
N ARG A 7 -23.04 2.53 27.02
CA ARG A 7 -24.17 1.95 26.26
C ARG A 7 -23.80 0.51 25.92
N THR A 8 -24.33 -0.45 26.65
CA THR A 8 -24.18 -1.90 26.44
C THR A 8 -25.27 -2.47 25.52
N GLY A 9 -25.98 -1.61 24.78
CA GLY A 9 -26.91 -2.07 23.75
C GLY A 9 -26.17 -2.61 22.53
N PRO A 10 -26.70 -3.65 21.85
CA PRO A 10 -26.15 -4.07 20.57
C PRO A 10 -26.07 -2.87 19.61
N PRO A 11 -24.97 -2.71 18.86
CA PRO A 11 -24.81 -1.59 17.94
C PRO A 11 -25.94 -1.66 16.91
N VAL A 12 -26.84 -0.67 16.94
CA VAL A 12 -27.87 -0.52 15.92
C VAL A 12 -27.13 -0.06 14.66
N PRO A 13 -27.17 -0.83 13.56
CA PRO A 13 -26.52 -0.42 12.31
C PRO A 13 -27.11 0.92 11.87
N ALA A 14 -26.27 1.81 11.35
CA ALA A 14 -26.73 3.09 10.84
C ALA A 14 -27.67 2.89 9.64
N ASP A 15 -28.85 3.51 9.66
CA ASP A 15 -29.78 3.47 8.52
C ASP A 15 -29.41 4.51 7.43
N ILE A 16 -28.59 5.50 7.80
CA ILE A 16 -28.21 6.64 6.96
C ILE A 16 -26.78 7.08 7.32
N ILE A 17 -25.96 7.25 6.30
CA ILE A 17 -24.60 7.78 6.37
C ILE A 17 -24.45 8.95 5.41
N THR A 18 -23.37 9.70 5.54
CA THR A 18 -23.09 10.86 4.68
C THR A 18 -21.81 10.62 3.91
N TYR A 19 -21.85 10.75 2.59
CA TYR A 19 -20.64 10.83 1.77
C TYR A 19 -20.18 12.28 1.67
N ARG A 20 -18.86 12.48 1.71
CA ARG A 20 -18.22 13.79 1.52
C ARG A 20 -17.19 13.70 0.41
N HIS A 21 -17.33 14.55 -0.60
CA HIS A 21 -16.34 14.73 -1.65
C HIS A 21 -16.30 16.21 -2.08
N ASN A 22 -15.11 16.83 -2.15
CA ASN A 22 -14.93 18.22 -2.58
C ASN A 22 -15.94 19.21 -1.95
N PHE A 23 -16.10 19.13 -0.62
CA PHE A 23 -17.05 19.94 0.18
C PHE A 23 -18.54 19.68 -0.06
N LYS A 24 -18.90 18.75 -0.97
CA LYS A 24 -20.28 18.30 -1.20
C LYS A 24 -20.60 17.12 -0.30
N LEU A 25 -21.72 17.22 0.42
CA LEU A 25 -22.24 16.20 1.32
C LEU A 25 -23.51 15.59 0.75
N VAL A 26 -23.58 14.27 0.69
CA VAL A 26 -24.76 13.55 0.20
C VAL A 26 -25.17 12.49 1.22
N TYR A 27 -26.43 12.50 1.61
CA TYR A 27 -26.99 11.46 2.47
C TYR A 27 -27.32 10.22 1.64
N VAL A 28 -26.76 9.09 2.05
CA VAL A 28 -26.95 7.82 1.36
C VAL A 28 -27.29 6.72 2.35
N LYS A 29 -27.98 5.70 1.85
CA LYS A 29 -28.11 4.43 2.58
C LYS A 29 -26.76 3.73 2.56
N PRO A 30 -26.29 3.16 3.68
CA PRO A 30 -25.05 2.42 3.68
C PRO A 30 -25.13 1.22 2.74
N ALA A 31 -24.16 1.12 1.84
CA ALA A 31 -24.05 -0.01 0.93
C ALA A 31 -23.57 -1.26 1.68
N GLU A 32 -24.15 -2.42 1.36
CA GLU A 32 -23.75 -3.72 1.90
C GLU A 32 -22.32 -4.11 1.50
N THR A 33 -21.92 -3.70 0.29
CA THR A 33 -20.66 -4.08 -0.36
C THR A 33 -19.91 -2.84 -0.81
N TYR A 34 -18.58 -2.94 -0.87
CA TYR A 34 -17.71 -1.87 -1.34
C TYR A 34 -18.01 -1.45 -2.79
N ASP A 35 -18.26 -2.40 -3.69
CA ASP A 35 -18.57 -2.09 -5.09
C ASP A 35 -19.85 -1.26 -5.25
N LYS A 36 -20.93 -1.65 -4.56
CA LYS A 36 -22.16 -0.84 -4.52
C LYS A 36 -21.91 0.56 -3.97
N ALA A 37 -20.99 0.71 -2.99
CA ALA A 37 -20.62 2.02 -2.47
C ALA A 37 -19.93 2.88 -3.52
N LEU A 38 -19.05 2.27 -4.34
CA LEU A 38 -18.42 2.94 -5.47
C LEU A 38 -19.44 3.36 -6.53
N ASP A 39 -20.41 2.49 -6.84
CA ASP A 39 -21.46 2.78 -7.81
C ASP A 39 -22.31 3.99 -7.36
N ILE A 40 -22.72 4.01 -6.09
CA ILE A 40 -23.44 5.13 -5.49
C ILE A 40 -22.57 6.40 -5.54
N ALA A 41 -21.29 6.30 -5.19
CA ALA A 41 -20.38 7.45 -5.25
C ALA A 41 -20.24 8.01 -6.68
N GLN A 42 -20.11 7.16 -7.69
CA GLN A 42 -20.02 7.61 -9.09
C GLN A 42 -21.34 8.17 -9.62
N GLN A 43 -22.47 7.66 -9.15
CA GLN A 43 -23.80 8.14 -9.51
C GLN A 43 -24.12 9.51 -8.90
N GLU A 44 -23.81 9.70 -7.62
CA GLU A 44 -24.14 10.93 -6.88
C GLU A 44 -23.13 12.06 -7.13
N TYR A 45 -21.88 11.71 -7.46
CA TYR A 45 -20.82 12.68 -7.76
C TYR A 45 -20.38 12.55 -9.22
N GLU A 46 -20.84 13.48 -10.06
CA GLU A 46 -20.48 13.54 -11.48
C GLU A 46 -18.95 13.61 -11.70
N GLU A 47 -18.22 14.27 -10.79
CA GLU A 47 -16.75 14.36 -10.83
C GLU A 47 -16.07 12.97 -10.71
N LEU A 48 -16.71 12.02 -10.03
CA LEU A 48 -16.22 10.65 -9.85
C LEU A 48 -16.62 9.71 -10.98
N SER A 49 -17.58 10.10 -11.83
CA SER A 49 -18.07 9.26 -12.94
C SER A 49 -16.97 8.90 -13.94
N SER A 50 -16.02 9.82 -14.17
CA SER A 50 -14.88 9.63 -15.08
C SER A 50 -13.69 8.92 -14.42
N VAL A 51 -13.68 8.82 -13.09
CA VAL A 51 -12.57 8.27 -12.32
C VAL A 51 -12.71 6.76 -12.23
N PRO A 52 -11.66 5.96 -12.54
CA PRO A 52 -11.76 4.52 -12.46
C PRO A 52 -11.87 4.05 -11.00
N ARG A 53 -12.70 3.03 -10.78
CA ARG A 53 -13.08 2.50 -9.45
C ARG A 53 -11.90 2.24 -8.51
N HIS A 54 -10.80 1.69 -9.04
CA HIS A 54 -9.61 1.36 -8.24
C HIS A 54 -8.90 2.59 -7.62
N ARG A 55 -9.11 3.77 -8.20
CA ARG A 55 -8.56 5.03 -7.67
C ARG A 55 -9.44 5.66 -6.61
N ILE A 56 -10.71 5.29 -6.54
CA ILE A 56 -11.62 5.81 -5.54
C ILE A 56 -11.35 5.09 -4.21
N GLY A 57 -11.34 5.84 -3.11
CA GLY A 57 -11.16 5.31 -1.78
C GLY A 57 -12.11 5.97 -0.80
N PHE A 58 -12.45 5.23 0.24
CA PHE A 58 -13.27 5.72 1.34
C PHE A 58 -12.43 5.81 2.59
N SER A 59 -12.62 6.88 3.36
CA SER A 59 -11.92 7.14 4.61
C SER A 59 -12.91 7.63 5.66
N VAL A 60 -12.63 7.37 6.93
CA VAL A 60 -13.39 7.91 8.05
C VAL A 60 -12.45 8.59 9.01
N THR A 61 -12.90 9.66 9.66
CA THR A 61 -12.10 10.34 10.67
C THR A 61 -12.17 9.54 11.97
N SER A 62 -11.05 8.93 12.38
CA SER A 62 -10.94 8.22 13.64
C SER A 62 -10.01 8.96 14.60
N THR A 63 -10.23 8.80 15.90
CA THR A 63 -9.34 9.38 16.91
C THR A 63 -8.29 8.34 17.30
N PHE A 64 -7.04 8.58 16.93
CA PHE A 64 -5.90 7.75 17.29
C PHE A 64 -4.91 8.59 18.09
N ASN A 65 -4.55 8.13 19.29
CA ASN A 65 -3.65 8.85 20.22
C ASN A 65 -4.07 10.31 20.50
N GLY A 66 -5.39 10.55 20.65
CA GLY A 66 -5.93 11.89 20.89
C GLY A 66 -5.94 12.83 19.68
N GLN A 67 -5.43 12.38 18.53
CA GLN A 67 -5.46 13.12 17.27
C GLN A 67 -6.51 12.54 16.34
N ARG A 68 -7.24 13.41 15.64
CA ARG A 68 -8.17 13.00 14.60
C ARG A 68 -7.41 12.77 13.31
N GLN A 69 -7.40 11.53 12.84
CA GLN A 69 -6.71 11.13 11.61
C GLN A 69 -7.69 10.44 10.66
N PRO A 70 -7.58 10.70 9.35
CA PRO A 70 -8.35 9.97 8.36
C PRO A 70 -7.81 8.54 8.25
N VAL A 71 -8.68 7.56 8.49
CA VAL A 71 -8.37 6.14 8.36
C VAL A 71 -9.09 5.61 7.12
N ARG A 72 -8.32 5.05 6.19
CA ARG A 72 -8.86 4.47 4.97
C ARG A 72 -9.55 3.13 5.27
N ILE A 73 -10.73 2.94 4.68
CA ILE A 73 -11.48 1.69 4.73
C ILE A 73 -11.08 0.84 3.50
N SER A 74 -10.59 -0.38 3.75
CA SER A 74 -10.36 -1.37 2.69
C SER A 74 -11.66 -2.05 2.29
N GLU A 75 -11.69 -2.63 1.10
CA GLU A 75 -12.81 -3.43 0.61
C GLU A 75 -13.19 -4.56 1.57
N SER A 76 -12.20 -5.30 2.08
CA SER A 76 -12.39 -6.38 3.04
C SER A 76 -12.95 -5.93 4.39
N ALA A 77 -12.68 -4.69 4.79
CA ALA A 77 -13.13 -4.13 6.06
C ALA A 77 -14.46 -3.36 5.93
N TRP A 78 -15.01 -3.22 4.73
CA TRP A 78 -16.18 -2.37 4.47
C TRP A 78 -17.37 -2.71 5.34
N SER A 79 -17.82 -3.97 5.32
CA SER A 79 -18.99 -4.42 6.08
C SER A 79 -18.82 -4.22 7.59
N SER A 80 -17.62 -4.52 8.10
CA SER A 80 -17.28 -4.34 9.52
C SER A 80 -17.17 -2.87 9.92
N ALA A 81 -16.65 -2.01 9.04
CA ALA A 81 -16.52 -0.58 9.28
C ALA A 81 -17.90 0.08 9.27
N VAL A 82 -18.67 -0.12 8.21
CA VAL A 82 -19.99 0.48 8.01
C VAL A 82 -20.99 0.01 9.06
N GLY A 83 -20.95 -1.26 9.47
CA GLY A 83 -21.82 -1.78 10.52
C GLY A 83 -21.57 -1.17 11.92
N ARG A 84 -20.42 -0.51 12.12
CA ARG A 84 -20.08 0.18 13.37
C ARG A 84 -20.26 1.70 13.31
N LEU A 85 -20.52 2.25 12.12
CA LEU A 85 -20.75 3.68 11.98
C LEU A 85 -22.04 4.08 12.69
N LEU A 86 -22.02 5.27 13.29
CA LEU A 86 -23.21 5.85 13.87
C LEU A 86 -24.07 6.49 12.77
N ARG A 87 -25.34 6.71 13.10
CA ARG A 87 -26.26 7.40 12.21
C ARG A 87 -25.74 8.81 11.91
N GLY A 88 -25.62 9.14 10.62
CA GLY A 88 -25.14 10.45 10.16
C GLY A 88 -23.62 10.59 10.15
N GLU A 89 -22.87 9.52 10.36
CA GLU A 89 -21.41 9.56 10.25
C GLU A 89 -20.95 9.89 8.83
N VAL A 90 -19.80 10.54 8.71
CA VAL A 90 -19.29 11.07 7.45
C VAL A 90 -18.16 10.18 6.93
N ILE A 91 -18.35 9.65 5.72
CA ILE A 91 -17.33 8.93 4.97
C ILE A 91 -16.76 9.88 3.91
N ASP A 92 -15.45 10.07 3.98
CA ASP A 92 -14.67 10.85 3.03
C ASP A 92 -14.32 10.04 1.79
N ILE A 93 -14.68 10.57 0.63
CA ILE A 93 -14.30 9.99 -0.66
C ILE A 93 -13.03 10.69 -1.16
N ILE A 94 -11.97 9.90 -1.32
CA ILE A 94 -10.66 10.35 -1.78
C ILE A 94 -10.31 9.72 -3.13
N ILE A 95 -9.67 10.49 -4.01
CA ILE A 95 -9.14 10.01 -5.27
C ILE A 95 -7.64 9.75 -5.08
N ARG A 96 -7.21 8.51 -5.32
CA ARG A 96 -5.81 8.12 -5.23
C ARG A 96 -5.05 8.50 -6.49
N ALA A 97 -3.76 8.78 -6.31
CA ALA A 97 -2.84 8.89 -7.42
C ALA A 97 -2.77 7.55 -8.16
N ASP A 98 -2.64 7.63 -9.47
CA ASP A 98 -2.45 6.46 -10.32
C ASP A 98 -1.06 5.86 -10.02
N PRO A 99 -0.94 4.58 -9.66
CA PRO A 99 0.37 3.97 -9.44
C PRO A 99 1.23 3.95 -10.71
N ASP A 100 0.61 3.93 -11.90
CA ASP A 100 1.31 3.92 -13.18
C ASP A 100 1.61 5.35 -13.69
N GLY A 101 1.02 6.35 -13.04
CA GLY A 101 1.16 7.76 -13.38
C GLY A 101 2.44 8.37 -12.83
N LYS A 102 3.52 8.29 -13.62
CA LYS A 102 4.83 8.91 -13.41
C LYS A 102 5.73 8.15 -12.44
N HIS A 103 6.34 7.08 -12.95
CA HIS A 103 7.75 6.85 -12.64
C HIS A 103 8.50 8.14 -13.00
N SER A 104 8.83 8.96 -11.99
CA SER A 104 9.95 9.87 -12.16
C SER A 104 11.12 9.02 -12.66
N PRO A 105 11.84 9.43 -13.72
CA PRO A 105 13.05 8.71 -14.07
C PRO A 105 13.89 8.60 -12.81
N PRO A 106 14.54 7.43 -12.56
CA PRO A 106 15.42 7.29 -11.42
C PRO A 106 16.38 8.50 -11.39
N PRO A 107 16.67 9.05 -10.20
CA PRO A 107 17.49 10.25 -10.10
C PRO A 107 18.76 10.07 -10.93
N GLN A 108 18.98 10.97 -11.89
CA GLN A 108 20.18 10.95 -12.70
C GLN A 108 21.36 11.38 -11.83
N TYR A 109 22.13 10.40 -11.37
CA TYR A 109 23.36 10.68 -10.63
C TYR A 109 24.32 11.42 -11.55
N LEU A 110 24.87 12.52 -11.06
CA LEU A 110 25.98 13.22 -11.72
C LEU A 110 27.12 12.22 -11.92
N GLU A 111 27.56 12.05 -13.17
CA GLU A 111 28.73 11.24 -13.49
C GLU A 111 29.94 11.84 -12.78
N VAL A 112 30.48 11.10 -11.81
CA VAL A 112 31.70 11.51 -11.11
C VAL A 112 32.85 11.37 -12.12
N PRO A 113 33.58 12.46 -12.45
CA PRO A 113 34.73 12.37 -13.33
C PRO A 113 35.72 11.33 -12.79
N SER A 114 35.97 10.28 -13.55
CA SER A 114 36.99 9.30 -13.20
C SER A 114 38.35 10.00 -13.22
N LEU A 115 39.04 10.06 -12.08
CA LEU A 115 40.35 10.71 -11.90
C LEU A 115 41.50 9.94 -12.57
N ASP A 116 41.25 9.28 -13.70
CA ASP A 116 42.25 8.52 -14.45
C ASP A 116 42.59 9.21 -15.78
N SER A 117 42.93 10.49 -15.71
CA SER A 117 43.69 11.16 -16.77
C SER A 117 45.18 11.16 -16.43
N ARG A 118 45.81 9.99 -16.57
CA ARG A 118 47.25 9.92 -16.82
C ARG A 118 47.47 9.82 -18.34
N PRO A 119 48.13 10.78 -18.99
CA PRO A 119 48.49 10.65 -20.39
C PRO A 119 49.69 9.69 -20.48
N LEU A 120 49.46 8.48 -20.98
CA LEU A 120 50.53 7.59 -21.42
C LEU A 120 50.57 7.60 -22.94
N GLU A 121 51.45 8.45 -23.45
CA GLU A 121 51.99 8.34 -24.79
C GLU A 121 52.72 7.00 -25.00
N SER A 122 52.52 6.45 -26.20
CA SER A 122 53.55 5.78 -27.01
C SER A 122 54.07 4.38 -26.65
N ARG A 123 53.88 3.50 -27.64
CA ARG A 123 54.68 2.30 -28.00
C ARG A 123 54.44 1.06 -27.12
N SER A 124 54.30 -0.17 -27.63
CA SER A 124 54.52 -0.73 -28.96
C SER A 124 53.98 -2.18 -28.99
N LYS A 125 53.51 -2.62 -30.17
CA LYS A 125 53.48 -3.98 -30.72
C LYS A 125 53.71 -5.16 -29.75
N ALA A 126 52.71 -6.04 -29.61
CA ALA A 126 52.96 -7.50 -29.66
C ALA A 126 51.65 -8.31 -29.84
N ARG A 127 51.55 -8.92 -31.01
CA ARG A 127 51.09 -10.30 -31.26
C ARG A 127 49.70 -10.70 -30.74
N CYS A 128 48.77 -10.74 -31.71
CA CYS A 128 47.77 -11.79 -31.83
C CYS A 128 48.39 -13.17 -31.53
N ASN A 129 47.83 -13.88 -30.54
CA ASN A 129 47.99 -15.32 -30.46
C ASN A 129 46.63 -15.96 -30.18
N SER A 130 46.18 -16.70 -31.18
CA SER A 130 45.03 -17.59 -31.17
C SER A 130 45.16 -18.65 -30.07
N GLY A 131 44.19 -18.73 -29.17
CA GLY A 131 44.15 -19.73 -28.10
C GLY A 131 42.75 -19.97 -27.56
N LYS A 132 41.98 -20.79 -28.30
CA LYS A 132 40.82 -21.63 -27.93
C LYS A 132 39.90 -21.20 -26.74
N PRO A 133 38.56 -21.10 -26.94
CA PRO A 133 37.61 -20.92 -25.85
C PRO A 133 37.52 -22.20 -24.99
N ARG A 134 37.71 -22.05 -23.68
CA ARG A 134 37.50 -23.09 -22.68
C ARG A 134 36.06 -22.97 -22.16
N PRO A 135 35.19 -23.99 -22.29
CA PRO A 135 33.85 -23.92 -21.75
C PRO A 135 33.90 -24.13 -20.22
N SER A 136 33.57 -23.10 -19.46
CA SER A 136 33.27 -23.20 -18.04
C SER A 136 31.91 -23.87 -17.84
N LYS A 137 31.95 -25.20 -17.64
CA LYS A 137 30.87 -25.96 -17.00
C LYS A 137 30.82 -25.57 -15.52
N SER A 138 29.82 -24.82 -15.08
CA SER A 138 29.40 -24.81 -13.68
C SER A 138 28.12 -25.66 -13.55
N ASN A 139 28.24 -26.73 -12.76
CA ASN A 139 27.15 -27.62 -12.37
C ASN A 139 26.14 -26.88 -11.47
N PRO A 140 24.83 -27.12 -11.62
CA PRO A 140 23.84 -26.78 -10.61
C PRO A 140 23.79 -27.91 -9.56
N GLY A 141 24.59 -27.76 -8.49
CA GLY A 141 24.29 -28.38 -7.19
C GLY A 141 23.60 -27.32 -6.33
N SER A 142 22.55 -27.57 -5.56
CA SER A 142 22.08 -28.83 -4.99
C SER A 142 20.63 -28.62 -4.57
N ARG A 143 19.80 -29.65 -4.78
CA ARG A 143 18.50 -29.80 -4.13
C ARG A 143 18.74 -30.17 -2.65
N SER A 144 18.10 -29.47 -1.73
CA SER A 144 17.79 -29.99 -0.38
C SER A 144 16.54 -29.27 0.13
N THR A 145 15.37 -29.90 -0.06
CA THR A 145 14.60 -30.69 0.92
C THR A 145 13.82 -29.85 1.92
N SER A 146 12.49 -29.98 1.80
CA SER A 146 11.43 -29.40 2.62
C SER A 146 11.62 -29.62 4.13
N PRO A 147 11.15 -28.68 4.99
CA PRO A 147 11.07 -28.91 6.42
C PRO A 147 9.80 -29.69 6.77
N SER A 148 9.95 -30.80 7.50
CA SER A 148 8.87 -31.42 8.27
C SER A 148 8.98 -31.00 9.74
N PRO A 149 7.87 -30.80 10.46
CA PRO A 149 7.88 -30.32 11.83
C PRO A 149 8.06 -31.51 12.79
N ASN A 150 9.01 -31.41 13.71
CA ASN A 150 8.89 -32.16 14.95
C ASN A 150 9.47 -31.39 16.15
N GLU A 151 8.85 -31.67 17.28
CA GLU A 151 8.76 -30.89 18.50
C GLU A 151 10.08 -30.66 19.28
N LYS A 152 10.00 -29.66 20.18
CA LYS A 152 10.76 -29.49 21.43
C LYS A 152 12.27 -29.25 21.28
N GLU A 153 12.69 -28.01 21.45
CA GLU A 153 13.43 -27.65 22.68
C GLU A 153 13.67 -26.15 22.85
N LYS A 154 13.69 -25.78 24.14
CA LYS A 154 13.85 -24.44 24.68
C LYS A 154 15.24 -23.90 24.34
N SER A 155 15.32 -22.73 23.71
CA SER A 155 16.53 -21.91 23.80
C SER A 155 16.17 -20.42 23.73
N ARG A 156 16.29 -19.79 24.90
CA ARG A 156 16.25 -18.35 25.08
C ARG A 156 17.50 -17.75 24.43
N ARG A 157 17.33 -16.88 23.43
CA ARG A 157 18.33 -15.85 23.11
C ARG A 157 17.63 -14.53 22.77
N SER A 158 17.81 -13.58 23.68
CA SER A 158 17.49 -12.16 23.58
C SER A 158 18.36 -11.49 22.52
N TRP A 159 17.76 -10.62 21.70
CA TRP A 159 18.46 -9.88 20.64
C TRP A 159 18.28 -8.37 20.69
N PHE A 160 17.92 -7.81 21.85
CA PHE A 160 18.03 -6.38 22.10
C PHE A 160 18.40 -6.17 23.57
N SER A 161 19.62 -5.69 23.78
CA SER A 161 19.97 -4.83 24.92
C SER A 161 19.80 -3.39 24.48
#